data_AF-A0A9X4NIT8-F1
#
_entry.id   AF-A0A9X4NIT8-F1
#
_cell.length_a   1.000
_cell.length_b   1.000
_cell.length_c   1.000
_cell.angle_alpha   90.00
_cell.angle_beta   90.00
_cell.angle_gamma   90.00
#
_symmetry.space_group_name_H-M   'P 1'
#
loop_
_entity.id
_entity.type
_entity.pdbx_description
1 polymer ?
#
loop_
_entity_poly.entity_id
_entity_poly.type
_entity_poly.pdbx_seq_one_letter_code
_entity_poly.pdbx_strand_id
1 'polypeptide(L)' 'MIYKEDLERSSSLLDIQQAYERECHRRFLVLQEMFPDDCTRMMLSEHLSIWLAAEKQAVSRFGVSERHWVREKI' A
#
# COMPACT_ATOMS: atom_id res chain seq x y z
N MET A 1 14.21 -0.04 4.52
CA MET A 1 13.37 0.30 3.35
C MET A 1 12.39 1.33 3.84
N ILE A 2 12.37 2.53 3.26
CA ILE A 2 11.60 3.69 3.77
C ILE A 2 10.15 3.31 4.09
N TYR A 3 9.48 2.55 3.22
CA TYR A 3 8.11 2.09 3.45
C TYR A 3 7.91 1.26 4.73
N LYS A 4 8.85 0.36 5.05
CA LYS A 4 8.77 -0.47 6.26
C LYS A 4 8.93 0.37 7.52
N GLU A 5 9.84 1.34 7.49
CA GLU A 5 10.06 2.27 8.60
C GLU A 5 8.85 3.21 8.79
N ASP A 6 8.24 3.67 7.70
CA ASP A 6 6.99 4.45 7.72
C ASP A 6 5.82 3.66 8.33
N LEU A 7 5.64 2.39 7.92
CA LEU A 7 4.66 1.48 8.53
C LEU A 7 4.95 1.19 10.01
N GLU A 8 6.22 1.12 10.39
CA GLU A 8 6.59 0.87 11.79
C GLU A 8 6.29 2.09 12.68
N ARG A 9 6.43 3.29 12.13
CA ARG A 9 6.18 4.57 12.82
C ARG A 9 4.73 5.03 12.74
N SER A 10 3.89 4.42 11.90
CA SER A 10 2.48 4.80 11.76
C SER A 10 1.74 4.69 13.09
N SER A 11 1.11 5.78 13.48
CA SER A 11 0.34 5.92 14.72
C SER A 11 -1.18 5.86 14.47
N SER A 12 -1.58 6.02 13.21
CA SER A 12 -2.96 5.98 12.76
C SER A 12 -3.11 5.21 11.44
N LEU A 13 -4.36 4.86 11.09
CA LEU A 13 -4.69 4.30 9.78
C LEU A 13 -4.37 5.26 8.63
N LEU A 14 -4.53 6.56 8.86
CA LEU A 14 -4.22 7.60 7.87
C LEU A 14 -2.73 7.58 7.52
N ASP A 15 -1.86 7.42 8.53
CA ASP A 15 -0.42 7.30 8.31
C ASP A 15 -0.08 6.07 7.45
N ILE A 16 -0.77 4.95 7.69
CA ILE A 16 -0.60 3.72 6.89
C ILE A 16 -1.05 3.94 5.45
N GLN A 17 -2.21 4.58 5.24
CA GLN A 17 -2.73 4.89 3.90
C GLN A 17 -1.74 5.79 3.14
N GLN A 18 -1.24 6.85 3.78
CA GLN A 18 -0.26 7.75 3.16
C GLN A 18 1.07 7.06 2.85
N ALA A 19 1.56 6.20 3.74
CA ALA A 19 2.77 5.41 3.49
C ALA A 19 2.58 4.46 2.30
N TYR A 20 1.42 3.82 2.21
CA TYR A 20 1.02 2.96 1.11
C TYR A 20 1.00 3.71 -0.24
N GLU A 21 0.34 4.87 -0.29
CA GLU A 21 0.26 5.69 -1.51
C GLU A 21 1.65 6.11 -2.00
N ARG A 22 2.52 6.55 -1.07
CA ARG A 22 3.90 6.93 -1.40
C ARG A 22 4.70 5.78 -1.99
N GLU A 23 4.64 4.59 -1.40
CA GLU A 23 5.38 3.43 -1.92
C GLU A 23 4.81 2.96 -3.27
N CYS A 24 3.50 3.01 -3.46
CA CYS A 24 2.87 2.71 -4.76
C CYS A 24 3.39 3.64 -5.84
N HIS A 25 3.41 4.96 -5.57
CA HIS A 25 3.94 5.94 -6.52
C HIS A 25 5.42 5.73 -6.81
N ARG A 26 6.23 5.41 -5.78
CA ARG A 26 7.65 5.12 -5.95
C ARG A 26 7.88 3.91 -6.84
N ARG A 27 7.16 2.80 -6.62
CA ARG A 27 7.29 1.59 -7.45
C ARG A 27 6.76 1.79 -8.86
N PHE A 28 5.70 2.58 -9.02
CA PHE A 28 5.19 2.97 -10.33
C PHE A 28 6.30 3.60 -11.19
N LEU A 29 7.02 4.60 -10.66
CA LEU A 29 8.09 5.28 -11.38
C LEU A 29 9.22 4.30 -11.76
N VAL A 30 9.67 3.46 -10.82
CA VAL A 30 10.72 2.47 -11.06
C VAL A 30 10.30 1.46 -12.14
N LEU A 31 9.05 0.98 -12.10
CA LEU A 31 8.56 0.04 -13.11
C LEU A 31 8.45 0.67 -14.49
N GLN A 32 8.03 1.93 -14.60
CA GLN A 32 8.00 2.63 -15.88
C GLN A 32 9.39 2.78 -16.49
N GLU A 33 10.41 3.02 -15.68
CA GLU A 33 11.79 3.11 -16.13
C GLU A 33 12.34 1.75 -16.59
N MET A 34 12.01 0.67 -15.87
CA MET A 34 12.56 -0.66 -16.15
C MET A 34 11.83 -1.42 -17.26
N PHE A 35 10.51 -1.26 -17.37
CA PHE A 35 9.65 -2.07 -18.22
C PHE A 35 8.55 -1.21 -18.87
N PRO A 36 8.90 -0.31 -19.81
CA PRO A 36 7.93 0.60 -20.43
C PRO A 36 6.77 -0.13 -21.11
N ASP A 37 7.01 -1.30 -21.71
CA ASP A 37 6.02 -2.03 -22.53
C ASP A 37 5.09 -2.97 -21.72
N ASP A 38 5.55 -3.48 -20.58
CA ASP A 38 4.79 -4.41 -19.71
C ASP A 38 4.35 -3.75 -18.38
N CYS A 39 4.50 -2.42 -18.28
CA CYS A 39 4.31 -1.67 -17.04
C CYS A 39 2.96 -1.96 -16.37
N THR A 40 1.85 -2.04 -17.12
CA THR A 40 0.50 -2.16 -16.53
C THR A 40 0.30 -3.41 -15.69
N ARG A 41 0.79 -4.57 -16.16
CA ARG A 41 0.60 -5.85 -15.45
C ARG A 41 1.47 -5.91 -14.20
N MET A 42 2.72 -5.43 -14.30
CA MET A 42 3.62 -5.34 -13.16
C MET A 42 3.13 -4.34 -12.12
N MET A 43 2.59 -3.19 -12.56
CA MET A 43 2.03 -2.17 -11.67
C MET A 43 0.86 -2.72 -10.85
N LEU A 44 -0.05 -3.46 -11.47
CA LEU A 44 -1.16 -4.08 -10.74
C LEU A 44 -0.68 -5.11 -9.69
N SER A 45 0.32 -5.92 -10.05
CA SER A 45 0.91 -6.90 -9.12
C SER A 45 1.64 -6.24 -7.94
N GLU A 46 2.42 -5.20 -8.21
CA GLU A 46 3.13 -4.43 -7.18
C GLU A 46 2.15 -3.72 -6.25
N HIS A 47 1.15 -3.04 -6.82
CA HIS A 47 0.11 -2.35 -6.05
C HIS A 47 -0.63 -3.30 -5.12
N LEU A 48 -1.05 -4.47 -5.62
CA LEU A 48 -1.70 -5.51 -4.81
C LEU A 48 -0.80 -5.97 -3.66
N SER A 49 0.50 -6.15 -3.92
CA SER A 49 1.46 -6.61 -2.92
C SER A 49 1.67 -5.60 -1.79
N ILE A 50 1.80 -4.31 -2.14
CA ILE A 50 1.94 -3.22 -1.17
C ILE A 50 0.62 -3.08 -0.37
N TRP A 51 -0.53 -3.15 -1.05
CA TRP A 51 -1.84 -3.06 -0.40
C TRP A 51 -2.05 -4.16 0.64
N LEU A 52 -1.77 -5.42 0.29
CA LEU A 52 -1.87 -6.54 1.23
C LEU A 52 -0.95 -6.37 2.45
N ALA A 53 0.22 -5.78 2.27
CA ALA A 53 1.14 -5.50 3.37
C ALA A 53 0.60 -4.41 4.30
N ALA A 54 0.10 -3.31 3.74
CA ALA A 54 -0.56 -2.23 4.48
C ALA A 54 -1.79 -2.74 5.26
N GLU A 55 -2.65 -3.56 4.61
CA GLU A 55 -3.85 -4.14 5.24
C GLU A 55 -3.47 -5.02 6.43
N LYS A 56 -2.49 -5.91 6.28
CA LYS A 56 -2.00 -6.75 7.38
C LYS A 56 -1.45 -5.91 8.55
N GLN A 57 -0.73 -4.84 8.24
CA GLN A 57 -0.16 -3.96 9.27
C GLN A 57 -1.26 -3.21 10.04
N ALA A 58 -2.27 -2.70 9.34
CA ALA A 58 -3.41 -2.02 9.92
C ALA A 58 -4.23 -2.95 10.82
N VAL A 59 -4.55 -4.17 10.36
CA VAL A 59 -5.28 -5.17 11.14
C VAL A 59 -4.50 -5.56 12.39
N SER A 60 -3.19 -5.79 12.27
CA SER A 60 -2.32 -6.17 13.39
C SER A 60 -2.26 -5.08 14.48
N ARG A 61 -2.20 -3.80 14.08
CA ARG A 61 -2.07 -2.68 15.03
C ARG A 61 -3.39 -2.17 15.59
N PHE A 62 -4.42 -2.11 14.76
CA PHE A 62 -5.65 -1.39 15.07
C PHE A 62 -6.89 -2.29 15.09
N GLY A 63 -6.76 -3.58 14.76
CA GLY A 63 -7.88 -4.52 14.73
C GLY A 63 -8.89 -4.29 13.60
N VAL A 64 -8.59 -3.36 12.68
CA VAL A 64 -9.48 -2.98 11.57
C VAL A 64 -8.73 -3.03 10.24
N SER A 65 -9.44 -3.45 9.19
CA SER A 65 -8.99 -3.42 7.79
C SER A 65 -9.96 -2.55 6.99
N GLU A 66 -9.56 -2.03 5.83
CA GLU A 66 -10.47 -1.35 4.91
C GLU A 66 -11.68 -2.19 4.47
N ARG A 67 -11.71 -3.52 4.70
CA ARG A 67 -12.93 -4.32 4.56
C ARG A 67 -14.05 -3.92 5.53
N HIS A 68 -13.75 -3.22 6.63
CA HIS A 68 -14.76 -2.55 7.46
C HIS A 68 -15.33 -1.31 6.75
N TRP A 69 -14.51 -0.54 6.03
CA TRP A 69 -14.92 0.69 5.35
C TRP A 69 -15.85 0.44 4.16
N VAL A 70 -15.66 -0.66 3.43
CA VAL A 70 -16.58 -1.05 2.33
C VAL A 70 -17.92 -1.57 2.87
N ARG A 71 -17.98 -2.10 4.11
CA ARG A 71 -19.23 -2.56 4.73
C ARG A 71 -20.00 -1.47 5.48
N GLU A 72 -19.34 -0.43 5.98
CA GLU A 72 -20.05 0.69 6.62
C GLU A 72 -20.67 1.69 5.61
N LYS A 73 -20.35 1.55 4.32
CA LYS A 73 -20.91 2.38 3.23
C LYS A 73 -21.87 1.64 2.28
N ILE A 74 -22.27 0.40 2.60
CA ILE A 74 -23.32 -0.34 1.87
C ILE A 74 -24.52 -0.55 2.78
#